data_AF-A0A9P8MU64-F1
#
_entry.id   AF-A0A9P8MU64-F1
#
_cell.length_a   1.000
_cell.length_b   1.000
_cell.length_c   1.000
_cell.angle_alpha   90.00
_cell.angle_beta   90.00
_cell.angle_gamma   90.00
#
_symmetry.space_group_name_H-M   'P 1'
#
loop_
_entity.id
_entity.type
_entity.pdbx_description
1 polymer ?
#
loop_
_entity_poly.entity_id
_entity_poly.type
_entity_poly.pdbx_seq_one_letter_code
_entity_poly.pdbx_strand_id
1 'polypeptide(L)'
;MEYGSALRHRDPRSCLIGALAFWLFWRWQVEKAERFPVFQRSEDWYETKVLRRSAKEPQAPLSGQTAREWTSRFYKKAGIKVSKVSHAPRVAATQNADMAGVDEGQIRRADLGVEQNMAAGAFLELLEWLREVLLQDAVFLRESYPDHPIFQDPVFSCPEFEAFASKVQDTCTRDHEDSHTTVIQKRSRWLRRSCAHWMSLRRPPTPSPSAPAKVLQVNMRRSRELINRGAALHERRSSGPR
;
A
#
# COMPACT_ATOMS: atom_id res chain seq x y z
N MET A 1 6.43 6.05 22.15
CA MET A 1 5.73 5.38 21.03
C MET A 1 6.79 4.74 20.16
N GLU A 2 6.73 3.44 19.93
CA GLU A 2 7.64 2.75 19.01
C GLU A 2 7.08 2.88 17.60
N TYR A 3 7.91 3.32 16.64
CA TYR A 3 7.49 3.52 15.25
C TYR A 3 8.14 2.46 14.36
N GLY A 4 7.37 1.90 13.44
CA GLY A 4 7.86 1.03 12.37
C GLY A 4 7.65 1.70 11.02
N SER A 5 8.61 1.55 10.11
CA SER A 5 8.48 2.00 8.72
C SER A 5 8.69 0.83 7.77
N ALA A 6 8.02 0.89 6.62
CA ALA A 6 8.19 -0.08 5.55
C ALA A 6 8.27 0.68 4.21
N LEU A 7 9.17 0.21 3.34
CA LEU A 7 9.38 0.80 2.02
C LEU A 7 8.96 -0.21 0.95
N ARG A 8 8.50 0.32 -0.19
CA ARG A 8 8.20 -0.49 -1.36
C ARG A 8 9.50 -1.06 -1.93
N HIS A 9 9.53 -2.36 -2.16
CA HIS A 9 10.65 -3.04 -2.79
C HIS A 9 10.51 -3.03 -4.32
N ARG A 10 11.62 -3.08 -5.06
CA ARG A 10 11.60 -3.12 -6.54
C ARG A 10 11.08 -4.46 -7.05
N ASP A 11 11.51 -5.56 -6.44
CA ASP A 11 10.97 -6.90 -6.73
C ASP A 11 9.64 -7.10 -6.00
N PRO A 12 8.52 -7.30 -6.73
CA PRO A 12 7.21 -7.60 -6.15
C PRO A 12 7.19 -8.79 -5.20
N ARG A 13 8.05 -9.81 -5.43
CA ARG A 13 8.10 -11.03 -4.60
C ARG A 13 8.64 -10.77 -3.20
N SER A 14 9.41 -9.70 -3.03
CA SER A 14 10.00 -9.29 -1.73
C SER A 14 9.36 -8.02 -1.16
N CYS A 15 8.31 -7.50 -1.81
CA CYS A 15 7.68 -6.24 -1.42
C CYS A 15 6.67 -6.46 -0.28
N LEU A 16 7.03 -6.05 0.94
CA LEU A 16 6.13 -6.15 2.09
C LEU A 16 4.85 -5.30 1.91
N ILE A 17 4.99 -4.12 1.31
CA ILE A 17 3.84 -3.26 0.98
C ILE A 17 2.93 -3.94 -0.04
N GLY A 18 3.51 -4.57 -1.07
CA GLY A 18 2.78 -5.34 -2.06
C GLY A 18 2.06 -6.53 -1.42
N ALA A 19 2.75 -7.30 -0.58
CA ALA A 19 2.15 -8.40 0.17
C ALA A 19 0.96 -7.96 1.03
N LEU A 20 1.04 -6.80 1.69
CA LEU A 20 -0.08 -6.22 2.41
C LEU A 20 -1.24 -5.85 1.48
N ALA A 21 -0.96 -5.24 0.33
CA ALA A 21 -1.98 -4.89 -0.66
C ALA A 21 -2.72 -6.14 -1.18
N PHE A 22 -1.98 -7.20 -1.54
CA PHE A 22 -2.56 -8.49 -1.97
C PHE A 22 -3.38 -9.15 -0.87
N TRP A 23 -2.91 -9.10 0.38
CA TRP A 23 -3.64 -9.63 1.52
C TRP A 23 -4.99 -8.92 1.73
N LEU A 24 -5.02 -7.59 1.71
CA LEU A 24 -6.26 -6.82 1.90
C LEU A 24 -7.23 -7.02 0.72
N PHE A 25 -6.70 -7.09 -0.51
CA PHE A 25 -7.49 -7.43 -1.68
C PHE A 25 -8.10 -8.84 -1.57
N TRP A 26 -7.28 -9.84 -1.22
CA TRP A 26 -7.78 -11.20 -0.98
C TRP A 26 -8.91 -11.20 0.05
N ARG A 27 -8.67 -10.61 1.22
CA ARG A 27 -9.58 -10.64 2.36
C ARG A 27 -10.97 -10.09 2.04
N TRP A 28 -11.04 -8.94 1.37
CA TRP A 28 -12.31 -8.23 1.19
C TRP A 28 -12.93 -8.40 -0.21
N GLN A 29 -12.12 -8.64 -1.24
CA GLN A 29 -12.62 -8.76 -2.62
C GLN A 29 -12.76 -10.22 -3.06
N VAL A 30 -11.72 -11.04 -2.84
CA VAL A 30 -11.64 -12.40 -3.41
C VAL A 30 -12.32 -13.43 -2.51
N GLU A 31 -11.94 -13.45 -1.24
CA GLU A 31 -12.41 -14.44 -0.27
C GLU A 31 -13.90 -14.25 0.07
N LYS A 32 -14.40 -13.01 0.01
CA LYS A 32 -15.81 -12.61 0.24
C LYS A 32 -16.43 -13.10 1.56
N ALA A 33 -15.62 -13.61 2.48
CA ALA A 33 -16.06 -14.09 3.79
C ALA A 33 -16.36 -12.93 4.76
N GLU A 34 -15.86 -11.74 4.49
CA GLU A 34 -16.02 -10.53 5.29
C GLU A 34 -16.39 -9.35 4.38
N ARG A 35 -17.28 -8.48 4.86
CA ARG A 35 -17.60 -7.24 4.15
C ARG A 35 -16.47 -6.23 4.32
N PHE A 36 -16.29 -5.38 3.32
CA PHE A 36 -15.37 -4.25 3.45
C PHE A 36 -15.80 -3.33 4.62
N PRO A 37 -14.88 -2.84 5.46
CA PRO A 37 -15.23 -2.05 6.65
C PRO A 37 -15.93 -0.74 6.29
N VAL A 38 -16.78 -0.28 7.21
CA VAL A 38 -17.39 1.05 7.16
C VAL A 38 -16.57 1.99 8.03
N PHE A 39 -16.26 3.19 7.52
CA PHE A 39 -15.39 4.17 8.20
C PHE A 39 -16.18 5.38 8.73
N GLN A 40 -17.48 5.22 9.01
CA GLN A 40 -18.32 6.32 9.48
C GLN A 40 -18.05 6.65 10.94
N ARG A 41 -17.92 5.63 11.79
CA ARG A 41 -17.60 5.76 13.20
C ARG A 41 -16.39 4.91 13.58
N SER A 42 -15.72 5.27 14.66
CA SER A 42 -14.54 4.55 15.15
C SER A 42 -14.85 3.08 15.50
N GLU A 43 -16.01 2.85 16.10
CA GLU A 43 -16.50 1.56 16.56
C GLU A 43 -16.76 0.60 15.40
N ASP A 44 -16.99 1.12 14.19
CA ASP A 44 -17.25 0.32 13.00
C ASP A 44 -16.00 -0.42 12.51
N TRP A 45 -14.78 0.08 12.82
CA TRP A 45 -13.56 -0.46 12.21
C TRP A 45 -12.33 -0.58 13.11
N TYR A 46 -12.28 0.08 14.28
CA TYR A 46 -11.09 0.06 15.15
C TYR A 46 -10.74 -1.34 15.69
N GLU A 47 -11.74 -2.22 15.84
CA GLU A 47 -11.50 -3.61 16.23
C GLU A 47 -11.07 -4.52 15.07
N THR A 48 -11.05 -4.00 13.83
CA THR A 48 -10.58 -4.75 12.66
C THR A 48 -9.08 -4.97 12.75
N LYS A 49 -8.65 -6.22 12.92
CA LYS A 49 -7.22 -6.56 12.96
C LYS A 49 -6.70 -6.72 11.55
N VAL A 50 -5.52 -6.17 11.23
CA VAL A 50 -4.90 -6.33 9.89
C VAL A 50 -4.73 -7.83 9.57
N LEU A 51 -4.14 -8.59 10.50
CA LEU A 51 -4.07 -10.04 10.45
C LEU A 51 -5.12 -10.64 11.38
N ARG A 52 -6.21 -11.14 10.80
CA ARG A 52 -7.29 -11.82 11.53
C ARG A 52 -6.92 -13.25 11.89
N ARG A 53 -7.52 -13.76 12.97
CA ARG A 53 -7.41 -15.17 13.36
C ARG A 53 -7.95 -16.11 12.29
N SER A 54 -9.15 -15.81 11.81
CA SER A 54 -9.86 -16.64 10.83
C SER A 54 -10.89 -15.81 10.07
N ALA A 55 -11.41 -16.36 8.98
CA ALA A 55 -12.48 -15.73 8.23
C ALA A 55 -13.78 -15.56 9.03
N LYS A 56 -14.01 -16.43 10.02
CA LYS A 56 -15.20 -16.41 10.89
C LYS A 56 -15.05 -15.42 12.06
N GLU A 57 -13.81 -15.10 12.43
CA GLU A 57 -13.50 -14.24 13.57
C GLU A 57 -12.57 -13.08 13.14
N PRO A 58 -13.07 -12.14 12.30
CA PRO A 58 -12.25 -11.11 11.67
C PRO A 58 -11.70 -10.05 12.66
N GLN A 59 -12.35 -9.91 13.81
CA GLN A 59 -11.93 -9.00 14.90
C GLN A 59 -10.99 -9.68 15.90
N ALA A 60 -10.89 -11.02 15.89
CA ALA A 60 -9.96 -11.71 16.76
C ALA A 60 -8.55 -11.63 16.18
N PRO A 61 -7.53 -11.25 16.99
CA PRO A 61 -6.16 -11.19 16.50
C PRO A 61 -5.60 -12.59 16.25
N LEU A 62 -4.69 -12.69 15.28
CA LEU A 62 -3.85 -13.87 15.11
C LEU A 62 -3.10 -14.16 16.42
N SER A 63 -3.21 -15.39 16.93
CA SER A 63 -2.55 -15.74 18.20
C SER A 63 -1.03 -15.79 18.03
N GLY A 64 -0.29 -15.41 19.08
CA GLY A 64 1.18 -15.49 19.07
C GLY A 64 1.70 -16.90 18.84
N GLN A 65 1.00 -17.92 19.35
CA GLN A 65 1.32 -19.32 19.11
C GLN A 65 1.18 -19.67 17.63
N THR A 66 0.04 -19.35 17.02
CA THR A 66 -0.21 -19.59 15.59
C THR A 66 0.82 -18.88 14.72
N ALA A 67 1.13 -17.61 15.02
CA ALA A 67 2.14 -16.84 14.30
C ALA A 67 3.53 -17.50 14.39
N ARG A 68 3.93 -17.97 15.58
CA ARG A 68 5.20 -18.69 15.80
C ARG A 68 5.24 -20.02 15.04
N GLU A 69 4.16 -20.79 15.09
CA GLU A 69 4.05 -22.08 14.38
C GLU A 69 4.16 -21.89 12.86
N TRP A 70 3.45 -20.92 12.29
CA TRP A 70 3.50 -20.61 10.86
C TRP A 70 4.90 -20.16 10.44
N THR A 71 5.52 -19.27 11.22
CA THR A 71 6.89 -18.79 10.95
C THR A 71 7.91 -19.93 11.03
N SER A 72 7.78 -20.82 12.02
CA SER A 72 8.65 -22.00 12.16
C SER A 72 8.53 -22.94 10.96
N ARG A 73 7.29 -23.21 10.51
CA ARG A 73 7.03 -24.02 9.31
C ARG A 73 7.62 -23.39 8.06
N PHE A 74 7.50 -22.06 7.91
CA PHE A 74 8.11 -21.33 6.81
C PHE A 74 9.63 -21.49 6.81
N TYR A 75 10.30 -21.24 7.93
CA TYR A 75 11.76 -21.40 8.02
C TYR A 75 12.21 -22.81 7.71
N LYS A 76 11.53 -23.83 8.25
CA LYS A 76 11.82 -25.22 7.94
C LYS A 76 11.70 -25.51 6.44
N LYS A 77 10.65 -25.01 5.79
CA LYS A 77 10.43 -25.21 4.35
C LYS A 77 11.45 -24.45 3.49
N ALA A 78 11.90 -23.28 3.95
CA ALA A 78 12.94 -22.49 3.30
C ALA A 78 14.37 -22.98 3.59
N GLY A 79 14.54 -24.04 4.40
CA GLY A 79 15.86 -24.53 4.81
C GLY A 79 16.59 -23.60 5.79
N ILE A 80 15.90 -22.62 6.39
CA ILE A 80 16.47 -21.64 7.31
C ILE A 80 16.49 -22.24 8.72
N LYS A 81 17.68 -22.24 9.35
CA LYS A 81 17.87 -22.68 10.73
C LYS A 81 17.91 -21.47 11.65
N VAL A 82 16.95 -21.35 12.58
CA VAL A 82 16.93 -20.29 13.59
C VAL A 82 16.60 -20.83 14.98
N SER A 83 17.23 -20.26 16.01
CA SER A 83 16.96 -20.57 17.41
C SER A 83 15.79 -19.76 17.98
N LYS A 84 15.67 -18.48 17.59
CA LYS A 84 14.61 -17.55 18.04
C LYS A 84 13.69 -17.16 16.89
N VAL A 85 12.72 -18.03 16.59
CA VAL A 85 11.79 -17.91 15.43
C VAL A 85 11.14 -16.52 15.32
N SER A 86 10.64 -15.94 16.41
CA SER A 86 9.93 -14.65 16.38
C SER A 86 10.84 -13.43 16.28
N HIS A 87 12.10 -13.54 16.72
CA HIS A 87 13.06 -12.41 16.72
C HIS A 87 13.95 -12.38 15.48
N ALA A 88 14.09 -13.51 14.77
CA ALA A 88 14.93 -13.62 13.60
C ALA A 88 14.66 -12.52 12.53
N PRO A 89 13.40 -12.17 12.18
CA PRO A 89 13.16 -11.09 11.24
C PRO A 89 13.64 -9.72 11.73
N ARG A 90 13.53 -9.46 13.05
CA ARG A 90 13.94 -8.16 13.63
C ARG A 90 15.45 -8.01 13.59
N VAL A 91 16.17 -9.06 14.00
CA VAL A 91 17.64 -9.08 13.97
C VAL A 91 18.14 -8.94 12.54
N ALA A 92 17.56 -9.69 11.60
CA ALA A 92 17.94 -9.60 10.19
C ALA A 92 17.64 -8.21 9.58
N ALA A 93 16.50 -7.59 9.93
CA ALA A 93 16.17 -6.25 9.46
C ALA A 93 17.15 -5.20 9.96
N THR A 94 17.53 -5.24 11.25
CA THR A 94 18.55 -4.34 11.81
C THR A 94 19.90 -4.55 11.12
N GLN A 95 20.36 -5.80 10.99
CA GLN A 95 21.62 -6.11 10.31
C GLN A 95 21.62 -5.65 8.84
N ASN A 96 20.51 -5.80 8.13
CA ASN A 96 20.38 -5.33 6.75
C ASN A 96 20.43 -3.80 6.65
N ALA A 97 19.85 -3.09 7.63
CA ALA A 97 19.93 -1.63 7.70
C ALA A 97 21.37 -1.16 7.98
N ASP A 98 22.07 -1.83 8.90
CA ASP A 98 23.48 -1.58 9.22
C ASP A 98 24.36 -1.82 7.99
N MET A 99 24.18 -2.94 7.29
CA MET A 99 24.89 -3.25 6.05
C MET A 99 24.60 -2.24 4.93
N ALA A 100 23.40 -1.65 4.92
CA ALA A 100 23.03 -0.60 3.97
C ALA A 100 23.52 0.80 4.37
N GLY A 101 24.21 0.94 5.51
CA GLY A 101 24.74 2.21 6.00
C GLY A 101 23.68 3.20 6.45
N VAL A 102 22.50 2.70 6.89
CA VAL A 102 21.41 3.56 7.36
C VAL A 102 21.70 3.99 8.79
N ASP A 103 22.00 5.28 8.97
CA ASP A 103 22.20 5.87 10.29
C ASP A 103 20.91 5.86 11.14
N GLU A 104 21.01 5.53 12.43
CA GLU A 104 19.86 5.48 13.36
C GLU A 104 19.06 6.79 13.40
N GLY A 105 19.72 7.93 13.17
CA GLY A 105 19.08 9.24 13.09
C GLY A 105 18.12 9.40 11.91
N GLN A 106 18.31 8.66 10.82
CA GLN A 106 17.45 8.74 9.63
C GLN A 106 16.12 7.97 9.76
N ILE A 107 16.02 7.06 10.72
CA ILE A 107 14.85 6.20 10.95
C ILE A 107 13.74 6.95 11.72
N ARG A 108 14.09 8.03 12.41
CA ARG A 108 13.14 8.87 13.17
C ARG A 108 12.44 9.88 12.24
N ARG A 109 11.39 9.46 11.53
CA ARG A 109 10.47 10.42 10.90
C ARG A 109 8.99 10.07 11.06
N ALA A 110 8.26 11.13 11.42
CA ALA A 110 6.82 11.37 11.44
C ALA A 110 6.03 10.75 12.61
N ASP A 111 5.84 11.59 13.64
CA ASP A 111 4.67 11.53 14.51
C ASP A 111 3.41 11.69 13.64
N LEU A 112 2.75 10.58 13.33
CA LEU A 112 1.34 10.62 12.96
C LEU A 112 0.54 10.56 14.25
N GLY A 113 0.52 11.68 14.97
CA GLY A 113 -0.46 11.94 16.03
C GLY A 113 -1.82 12.10 15.37
N VAL A 114 -2.47 10.96 15.09
CA VAL A 114 -3.70 10.97 14.31
C VAL A 114 -4.90 11.13 15.24
N GLU A 115 -5.46 12.34 15.27
CA GLU A 115 -6.78 12.64 15.83
C GLU A 115 -7.84 11.68 15.22
N GLN A 116 -8.88 11.32 15.97
CA GLN A 116 -9.77 10.18 15.66
C GLN A 116 -10.39 10.21 14.25
N ASN A 117 -10.72 11.39 13.73
CA ASN A 117 -11.24 11.59 12.37
C ASN A 117 -10.15 11.58 11.28
N MET A 118 -8.89 11.85 11.65
CA MET A 118 -7.74 11.73 10.75
C MET A 118 -7.35 10.26 10.50
N ALA A 119 -7.72 9.32 11.39
CA ALA A 119 -7.31 7.91 11.28
C ALA A 119 -8.01 7.20 10.11
N ALA A 120 -9.31 7.45 9.96
CA ALA A 120 -10.06 6.96 8.81
C ALA A 120 -9.51 7.57 7.50
N GLY A 121 -9.24 8.88 7.49
CA GLY A 121 -8.66 9.57 6.35
C GLY A 121 -7.31 8.98 5.93
N ALA A 122 -6.37 8.87 6.88
CA ALA A 122 -5.05 8.29 6.64
C ALA A 122 -5.11 6.83 6.19
N PHE A 123 -6.07 6.05 6.70
CA PHE A 123 -6.26 4.67 6.26
C PHE A 123 -6.80 4.59 4.82
N LEU A 124 -7.73 5.46 4.43
CA LEU A 124 -8.22 5.51 3.06
C LEU A 124 -7.13 5.96 2.07
N GLU A 125 -6.29 6.93 2.45
CA GLU A 125 -5.11 7.33 1.68
C GLU A 125 -4.12 6.16 1.52
N LEU A 126 -3.91 5.38 2.59
CA LEU A 126 -3.14 4.15 2.54
C LEU A 126 -3.75 3.15 1.54
N LEU A 127 -5.06 2.90 1.60
CA LEU A 127 -5.73 1.98 0.68
C LEU A 127 -5.65 2.45 -0.78
N GLU A 128 -5.75 3.76 -1.03
CA GLU A 128 -5.56 4.33 -2.37
C GLU A 128 -4.16 4.03 -2.89
N TRP A 129 -3.13 4.23 -2.06
CA TRP A 129 -1.76 3.89 -2.43
C TRP A 129 -1.55 2.38 -2.61
N LEU A 130 -2.07 1.55 -1.71
CA LEU A 130 -1.97 0.09 -1.81
C LEU A 130 -2.64 -0.44 -3.07
N ARG A 131 -3.72 0.19 -3.54
CA ARG A 131 -4.35 -0.15 -4.82
C ARG A 131 -3.40 0.07 -6.00
N GLU A 132 -2.64 1.17 -6.00
CA GLU A 132 -1.63 1.39 -7.05
C GLU A 132 -0.54 0.33 -6.99
N VAL A 133 -0.04 0.00 -5.79
CA VAL A 133 1.00 -1.01 -5.60
C VAL A 133 0.49 -2.38 -6.04
N LEU A 134 -0.72 -2.77 -5.64
CA LEU A 134 -1.37 -4.02 -6.03
C LEU A 134 -1.40 -4.18 -7.55
N LEU A 135 -1.91 -3.18 -8.27
CA LEU A 135 -2.06 -3.25 -9.73
C LEU A 135 -0.70 -3.33 -10.42
N GLN A 136 0.29 -2.57 -9.96
CA GLN A 136 1.64 -2.58 -10.53
C GLN A 136 2.35 -3.92 -10.30
N ASP A 137 2.28 -4.43 -9.08
CA ASP A 137 2.95 -5.69 -8.71
C ASP A 137 2.23 -6.90 -9.33
N ALA A 138 0.92 -6.82 -9.56
CA ALA A 138 0.12 -7.86 -10.23
C ALA A 138 0.58 -8.13 -11.67
N VAL A 139 1.05 -7.11 -12.39
CA VAL A 139 1.57 -7.26 -13.76
C VAL A 139 2.63 -8.38 -13.82
N PHE A 140 3.56 -8.38 -12.87
CA PHE A 140 4.67 -9.35 -12.84
C PHE A 140 4.31 -10.65 -12.13
N LEU A 141 3.50 -10.56 -11.07
CA LEU A 141 3.15 -11.73 -10.27
C LEU A 141 2.13 -12.64 -10.97
N ARG A 142 1.24 -12.08 -11.81
CA ARG A 142 0.28 -12.86 -12.61
C ARG A 142 0.98 -13.84 -13.54
N GLU A 143 2.08 -13.44 -14.16
CA GLU A 143 2.86 -14.31 -15.04
C GLU A 143 3.54 -15.46 -14.29
N SER A 144 3.98 -15.20 -13.06
CA SER A 144 4.68 -16.21 -12.23
C SER A 144 3.72 -17.18 -11.55
N TYR A 145 2.48 -16.76 -11.30
CA TYR A 145 1.50 -17.51 -10.53
C TYR A 145 0.10 -17.44 -11.19
N PRO A 146 -0.05 -17.85 -12.47
CA PRO A 146 -1.29 -17.66 -13.22
C PRO A 146 -2.49 -18.36 -12.58
N ASP A 147 -2.25 -19.51 -11.94
CA ASP A 147 -3.30 -20.30 -11.29
C ASP A 147 -3.71 -19.77 -9.90
N HIS A 148 -3.08 -18.68 -9.42
CA HIS A 148 -3.41 -18.14 -8.11
C HIS A 148 -4.82 -17.51 -8.13
N PRO A 149 -5.71 -17.79 -7.15
CA PRO A 149 -7.11 -17.37 -7.25
C PRO A 149 -7.32 -15.85 -7.23
N ILE A 150 -6.34 -15.07 -6.76
CA ILE A 150 -6.35 -13.60 -6.89
C ILE A 150 -6.44 -13.17 -8.35
N PHE A 151 -5.67 -13.79 -9.25
CA PHE A 151 -5.62 -13.39 -10.66
C PHE A 151 -6.80 -13.90 -11.48
N GLN A 152 -7.69 -14.67 -10.84
CA GLN A 152 -8.99 -15.05 -11.42
C GLN A 152 -10.06 -13.96 -11.20
N ASP A 153 -9.77 -12.93 -10.39
CA ASP A 153 -10.69 -11.79 -10.26
C ASP A 153 -10.77 -11.02 -11.60
N PRO A 154 -11.99 -10.63 -12.07
CA PRO A 154 -12.18 -9.97 -13.35
C PRO A 154 -11.37 -8.67 -13.54
N VAL A 155 -10.94 -8.02 -12.44
CA VAL A 155 -10.09 -6.82 -12.53
C VAL A 155 -8.78 -7.11 -13.27
N PHE A 156 -8.24 -8.32 -13.16
CA PHE A 156 -6.95 -8.69 -13.77
C PHE A 156 -7.09 -9.28 -15.18
N SER A 157 -8.31 -9.41 -15.70
CA SER A 157 -8.58 -9.90 -17.07
C SER A 157 -9.29 -8.85 -17.93
N CYS A 158 -9.56 -7.65 -17.37
CA CYS A 158 -10.23 -6.59 -18.11
C CYS A 158 -9.28 -5.88 -19.09
N PRO A 159 -9.78 -5.39 -20.25
CA PRO A 159 -8.95 -4.70 -21.24
C PRO A 159 -8.19 -3.50 -20.68
N GLU A 160 -8.77 -2.79 -19.69
CA GLU A 160 -8.12 -1.65 -19.07
C GLU A 160 -6.90 -2.06 -18.23
N PHE A 161 -6.93 -3.25 -17.62
CA PHE A 161 -5.78 -3.80 -16.91
C PHE A 161 -4.70 -4.25 -17.89
N GLU A 162 -5.04 -4.88 -19.01
CA GLU A 162 -4.05 -5.28 -20.03
C GLU A 162 -3.33 -4.08 -20.64
N ALA A 163 -4.07 -3.01 -20.94
CA ALA A 163 -3.48 -1.75 -21.42
C ALA A 163 -2.55 -1.13 -20.37
N PHE A 164 -2.94 -1.18 -19.09
CA PHE A 164 -2.11 -0.74 -17.99
C PHE A 164 -0.85 -1.61 -17.82
N ALA A 165 -0.99 -2.93 -17.88
CA ALA A 165 0.10 -3.90 -17.74
C ALA A 165 1.17 -3.70 -18.82
N SER A 166 0.74 -3.55 -20.08
CA SER A 166 1.63 -3.27 -21.21
C SER A 166 2.47 -2.01 -20.95
N LYS A 167 1.81 -0.93 -20.50
CA LYS A 167 2.49 0.34 -20.17
C LYS A 167 3.50 0.20 -19.02
N VAL A 168 3.19 -0.60 -18.01
CA VAL A 168 4.10 -0.87 -16.88
C VAL A 168 5.33 -1.63 -17.36
N GLN A 169 5.14 -2.67 -18.18
CA GLN A 169 6.23 -3.47 -18.74
C GLN A 169 7.14 -2.61 -19.63
N ASP A 170 6.58 -1.82 -20.55
CA ASP A 170 7.32 -0.90 -21.42
C ASP A 170 8.14 0.13 -20.64
N THR A 171 7.63 0.59 -19.50
CA THR A 171 8.36 1.54 -18.66
C THR A 171 9.53 0.86 -17.97
N CYS A 172 9.34 -0.37 -17.48
CA CYS A 172 10.39 -1.12 -16.80
C CYS A 172 11.53 -1.58 -17.73
N THR A 173 11.23 -1.88 -19.01
CA THR A 173 12.26 -2.20 -20.02
C THR A 173 13.12 -0.98 -20.32
N ARG A 174 12.51 0.19 -20.53
CA ARG A 174 13.22 1.46 -20.77
C ARG A 174 14.07 1.90 -19.57
N ASP A 175 13.56 1.74 -18.35
CA ASP A 175 14.32 2.04 -17.12
C ASP A 175 15.53 1.09 -16.91
N HIS A 176 15.52 -0.10 -17.54
CA HIS A 176 16.65 -1.02 -17.52
C HIS A 176 17.75 -0.57 -18.50
N GLU A 177 17.37 -0.03 -19.66
CA GLU A 177 18.28 0.53 -20.66
C GLU A 177 18.97 1.83 -20.16
N ASP A 178 18.28 2.64 -19.35
CA ASP A 178 18.80 3.91 -18.82
C ASP A 178 19.71 3.74 -17.56
N SER A 179 20.05 2.53 -17.16
CA SER A 179 20.70 2.24 -15.87
C SER A 179 22.24 2.31 -15.88
N HIS A 180 22.78 3.50 -16.08
CA HIS A 180 23.98 3.97 -15.37
C HIS A 180 23.87 5.50 -15.21
N THR A 181 23.13 6.01 -14.22
CA THR A 181 23.45 7.23 -13.40
C THR A 181 22.27 7.98 -12.74
N THR A 182 20.97 7.73 -12.97
CA THR A 182 19.94 8.65 -12.41
C THR A 182 18.65 8.00 -11.87
N VAL A 183 18.74 7.13 -10.86
CA VAL A 183 17.55 6.38 -10.37
C VAL A 183 16.82 7.00 -9.16
N ILE A 184 17.39 7.96 -8.43
CA ILE A 184 16.80 8.37 -7.14
C ILE A 184 15.71 9.45 -7.25
N GLN A 185 15.65 10.25 -8.33
CA GLN A 185 14.86 11.50 -8.29
C GLN A 185 13.57 11.55 -9.14
N LYS A 186 13.33 10.61 -10.07
CA LYS A 186 12.19 10.71 -11.01
C LYS A 186 10.94 9.87 -10.68
N ARG A 187 11.01 8.90 -9.76
CA ARG A 187 9.98 7.84 -9.65
C ARG A 187 8.68 8.22 -8.96
N SER A 188 8.63 9.29 -8.17
CA SER A 188 7.45 9.61 -7.34
C SER A 188 6.45 10.59 -7.96
N ARG A 189 6.82 11.34 -9.02
CA ARG A 189 5.96 12.43 -9.54
C ARG A 189 5.05 12.02 -10.71
N TRP A 190 5.42 11.01 -11.49
CA TRP A 190 4.67 10.63 -12.70
C TRP A 190 3.72 9.43 -12.53
N LEU A 191 4.08 8.44 -11.70
CA LEU A 191 3.21 7.28 -11.41
C LEU A 191 1.85 7.69 -10.83
N ARG A 192 1.83 8.70 -9.95
CA ARG A 192 0.60 9.33 -9.42
C ARG A 192 -0.31 9.93 -10.51
N ARG A 193 0.26 10.49 -11.59
CA ARG A 193 -0.53 11.14 -12.67
C ARG A 193 -1.18 10.12 -13.60
N SER A 194 -0.50 9.02 -13.90
CA SER A 194 -1.06 7.94 -14.73
C SER A 194 -2.14 7.14 -14.00
N CYS A 195 -1.96 6.88 -12.70
CA CYS A 195 -2.98 6.22 -11.87
C CYS A 195 -4.20 7.12 -11.61
N ALA A 196 -4.00 8.43 -11.36
CA ALA A 196 -5.11 9.39 -11.24
C ALA A 196 -5.97 9.47 -12.51
N HIS A 197 -5.38 9.35 -13.70
CA HIS A 197 -6.13 9.29 -14.95
C HIS A 197 -6.99 8.03 -15.04
N TRP A 198 -6.44 6.86 -14.70
CA TRP A 198 -7.20 5.60 -14.65
C TRP A 198 -8.33 5.64 -13.60
N MET A 199 -8.09 6.24 -12.43
CA MET A 199 -9.11 6.44 -11.39
C MET A 199 -10.23 7.41 -11.83
N SER A 200 -9.95 8.37 -12.71
CA SER A 200 -10.95 9.31 -13.22
C SER A 200 -11.98 8.67 -14.15
N LEU A 201 -11.62 7.56 -14.80
CA LEU A 201 -12.46 6.85 -15.78
C LEU A 201 -13.48 5.91 -15.12
N ARG A 202 -13.35 5.62 -13.82
CA ARG A 202 -14.31 4.79 -13.04
C ARG A 202 -14.98 5.59 -11.92
N ARG A 203 -15.49 6.79 -12.21
CA ARG A 203 -16.50 7.41 -11.31
C ARG A 203 -17.83 6.68 -11.49
N PRO A 204 -18.53 6.31 -10.41
CA PRO A 204 -19.91 5.85 -10.53
C PRO A 204 -20.76 6.97 -11.18
N PRO A 205 -21.81 6.63 -11.94
CA PRO A 205 -22.73 7.62 -12.50
C PRO A 205 -23.28 8.51 -11.38
N THR A 206 -23.38 9.80 -11.67
CA THR A 206 -23.91 10.83 -10.75
C THR A 206 -25.24 10.39 -10.15
N PRO A 207 -25.46 10.53 -8.84
CA PRO A 207 -26.77 10.25 -8.26
C PRO A 207 -27.81 11.23 -8.82
N SER A 208 -29.00 10.67 -9.09
CA SER A 208 -30.25 11.35 -9.44
C SER A 208 -30.54 12.58 -8.56
N PRO A 209 -31.27 13.61 -9.05
CA PRO A 209 -31.31 14.96 -8.46
C PRO A 209 -32.00 15.11 -7.09
N SER A 210 -32.24 14.04 -6.32
CA SER A 210 -33.08 14.10 -5.10
C SER A 210 -32.32 14.02 -3.77
N ALA A 211 -30.99 14.22 -3.72
CA ALA A 211 -30.23 14.25 -2.46
C ALA A 211 -29.63 15.64 -2.14
N PRO A 212 -29.73 16.15 -0.89
CA PRO A 212 -29.39 17.53 -0.55
C PRO A 212 -27.87 17.83 -0.64
N ALA A 213 -27.54 18.80 -1.49
CA ALA A 213 -26.21 19.08 -2.07
C ALA A 213 -25.14 19.74 -1.16
N LYS A 214 -25.24 19.71 0.17
CA LYS A 214 -24.39 20.59 1.02
C LYS A 214 -23.10 19.99 1.59
N VAL A 215 -22.90 18.67 1.59
CA VAL A 215 -21.73 18.06 2.28
C VAL A 215 -20.56 17.76 1.32
N LEU A 216 -20.84 17.44 0.06
CA LEU A 216 -19.80 17.05 -0.92
C LEU A 216 -18.98 18.23 -1.48
N GLN A 217 -19.57 19.44 -1.58
CA GLN A 217 -18.84 20.60 -2.11
C GLN A 217 -17.80 21.18 -1.12
N VAL A 218 -17.98 20.97 0.18
CA VAL A 218 -17.06 21.50 1.21
C VAL A 218 -15.74 20.72 1.21
N ASN A 219 -15.77 19.39 1.04
CA ASN A 219 -14.57 18.55 1.05
C ASN A 219 -13.69 18.70 -0.21
N MET A 220 -14.29 18.96 -1.38
CA MET A 220 -13.52 19.21 -2.60
C MET A 220 -12.84 20.59 -2.62
N ARG A 221 -13.45 21.62 -2.01
CA ARG A 221 -12.81 22.94 -1.88
C ARG A 221 -11.64 22.91 -0.90
N ARG A 222 -11.77 22.21 0.23
CA ARG A 222 -10.70 22.10 1.25
C ARG A 222 -9.50 21.29 0.77
N SER A 223 -9.73 20.24 -0.03
CA SER A 223 -8.65 19.45 -0.65
C SER A 223 -7.85 20.25 -1.67
N ARG A 224 -8.51 21.10 -2.48
CA ARG A 224 -7.82 22.01 -3.41
C ARG A 224 -7.00 23.09 -2.68
N GLU A 225 -7.50 23.63 -1.58
CA GLU A 225 -6.78 24.61 -0.76
C GLU A 225 -5.54 24.02 -0.07
N LEU A 226 -5.61 22.77 0.40
CA LEU A 226 -4.46 22.08 1.01
C LEU A 226 -3.37 21.72 -0.01
N ILE A 227 -3.78 21.31 -1.22
CA ILE A 227 -2.84 21.04 -2.33
C ILE A 227 -2.14 22.34 -2.77
N ASN A 228 -2.87 23.45 -2.88
CA ASN A 228 -2.30 24.75 -3.26
C ASN A 228 -1.39 25.34 -2.16
N ARG A 229 -1.71 25.12 -0.87
CA ARG A 229 -0.84 25.51 0.26
C ARG A 229 0.44 24.69 0.32
N GLY A 230 0.38 23.39 0.00
CA GLY A 230 1.55 22.51 -0.10
C GLY A 230 2.50 22.93 -1.24
N ALA A 231 1.95 23.35 -2.38
CA ALA A 231 2.73 23.86 -3.51
C ALA A 231 3.44 25.19 -3.18
N ALA A 232 2.73 26.14 -2.53
CA ALA A 232 3.28 27.44 -2.16
C ALA A 232 4.39 27.38 -1.09
N LEU A 233 4.38 26.36 -0.21
CA LEU A 233 5.45 26.12 0.77
C LEU A 233 6.71 25.53 0.14
N HIS A 234 6.57 24.77 -0.94
CA HIS A 234 7.70 24.18 -1.68
C HIS A 234 8.39 25.22 -2.58
N GLU A 235 7.63 26.19 -3.10
CA GLU A 235 8.17 27.27 -3.96
C GLU A 235 8.98 28.29 -3.13
N ARG A 236 8.51 28.67 -1.93
CA ARG A 236 9.28 29.55 -1.02
C ARG A 236 10.59 28.95 -0.49
N ARG A 237 10.72 27.62 -0.46
CA ARG A 237 11.98 26.94 -0.10
C ARG A 237 12.98 26.87 -1.26
N SER A 238 12.52 27.08 -2.48
CA SER A 238 13.36 27.04 -3.69
C SER A 238 13.95 28.42 -4.03
N SER A 239 13.51 29.47 -3.33
CA SER A 239 13.94 30.87 -3.49
C SER A 239 14.30 31.48 -2.13
N GLY A 240 15.38 31.02 -1.51
CA GLY A 240 16.07 31.66 -0.37
C GLY A 240 17.52 31.94 -0.76
N PRO A 241 18.15 33.01 -0.22
CA PRO A 241 19.18 33.78 -0.93
C PRO A 241 20.50 33.02 -1.13
N ARG A 242 21.20 33.38 -2.21
CA ARG A 242 22.59 32.97 -2.49
C ARG A 242 23.54 33.45 -1.42
#